data_AF-A0A6A4UK22-F1
#
_entry.id   AF-A0A6A4UK22-F1
#
_cell.length_a   1.000
_cell.length_b   1.000
_cell.length_c   1.000
_cell.angle_alpha   90.00
_cell.angle_beta   90.00
_cell.angle_gamma   90.00
#
_symmetry.space_group_name_H-M   'P 1'
#
loop_
_entity.id
_entity.type
_entity.pdbx_description
1 polymer ?
#
loop_
_entity_poly.entity_id
_entity_poly.type
_entity_poly.pdbx_seq_one_letter_code
_entity_poly.pdbx_strand_id
1 'polypeptide(L)' 'MQATYLFDAASGEDTISTFNDGIDLIELRATGATSFANLTVSGEVNFADISFGLDSIHIAGLGLANFSAADVIFS' A
#
# COMPACT_ATOMS: atom_id res chain seq x y z
N MET A 1 -2.84 12.58 13.31
CA MET A 1 -1.72 11.76 13.80
C MET A 1 -1.33 10.86 12.65
N GLN A 2 -0.06 10.82 12.28
CA GLN A 2 0.40 9.94 11.21
C GLN A 2 0.43 8.49 11.71
N ALA A 3 -0.09 7.58 10.90
CA ALA A 3 0.02 6.13 11.08
C ALA A 3 0.97 5.52 10.02
N THR A 4 1.57 4.39 10.36
CA THR A 4 2.31 3.55 9.42
C THR A 4 1.75 2.14 9.49
N TYR A 5 1.28 1.64 8.36
CA TYR A 5 0.74 0.29 8.21
C TYR A 5 1.86 -0.64 7.73
N LEU A 6 2.17 -1.65 8.52
CA LEU A 6 3.30 -2.54 8.30
C LEU A 6 2.85 -3.87 7.69
N PHE A 7 3.49 -4.28 6.60
CA PHE A 7 3.26 -5.57 5.95
C PHE A 7 4.58 -6.28 5.67
N ASP A 8 4.65 -7.53 6.13
CA ASP A 8 5.77 -8.43 5.88
C ASP A 8 5.45 -9.39 4.72
N ALA A 9 6.40 -10.22 4.31
CA ALA A 9 6.12 -11.33 3.41
C ALA A 9 5.03 -12.25 3.97
N ALA A 10 4.17 -12.76 3.08
CA ALA A 10 3.05 -13.64 3.41
C ALA A 10 1.99 -12.99 4.30
N SER A 11 1.76 -11.68 4.16
CA SER A 11 0.64 -11.00 4.81
C SER A 11 -0.72 -11.46 4.27
N GLY A 12 -0.75 -12.03 3.06
CA GLY A 12 -1.97 -12.48 2.41
C GLY A 12 -2.74 -11.32 1.78
N GLU A 13 -4.05 -11.29 2.03
CA GLU A 13 -4.95 -10.25 1.52
C GLU A 13 -5.44 -9.38 2.70
N ASP A 14 -5.05 -8.12 2.70
CA ASP A 14 -5.32 -7.18 3.79
C ASP A 14 -6.22 -6.02 3.34
N THR A 15 -6.89 -5.37 4.29
CA THR A 15 -7.69 -4.16 4.04
C THR A 15 -7.38 -3.06 5.05
N ILE A 16 -7.07 -1.88 4.54
CA ILE A 16 -6.94 -0.64 5.32
C ILE A 16 -8.19 0.22 5.06
N SER A 17 -8.97 0.49 6.11
CA SER A 17 -10.22 1.27 6.01
C SER A 17 -10.12 2.73 6.47
N THR A 18 -8.95 3.15 6.98
CA THR A 18 -8.76 4.44 7.65
C THR A 18 -7.53 5.22 7.16
N PHE A 19 -7.06 4.91 5.95
CA PHE A 19 -5.86 5.54 5.39
C PHE A 19 -6.09 7.03 5.12
N ASN A 20 -5.23 7.88 5.68
CA ASN A 20 -5.25 9.33 5.47
C ASN A 20 -4.21 9.71 4.40
N ASP A 21 -4.69 10.00 3.19
CA ASP A 21 -3.89 10.43 2.04
C ASP A 21 -2.95 11.61 2.37
N GLY A 22 -1.70 11.52 1.93
CA GLY A 22 -0.65 12.52 2.18
C GLY A 22 -0.17 12.62 3.65
N ILE A 23 -0.65 11.75 4.53
CA ILE A 23 -0.29 11.72 5.96
C ILE A 23 0.23 10.34 6.35
N ASP A 24 -0.53 9.29 6.08
CA ASP A 24 -0.20 7.93 6.49
C ASP A 24 0.74 7.26 5.48
N LEU A 25 1.46 6.22 5.93
CA LEU A 25 2.41 5.49 5.10
C LEU A 25 2.18 3.99 5.17
N ILE A 26 2.61 3.30 4.13
CA ILE A 26 2.65 1.83 4.04
C ILE A 26 4.10 1.41 4.05
N GLU A 27 4.48 0.56 4.99
CA GLU A 27 5.81 0.01 5.08
C GLU A 27 5.78 -1.47 4.65
N LEU A 28 6.49 -1.78 3.57
CA LEU A 28 6.62 -3.15 3.05
C LEU A 28 8.01 -3.67 3.43
N ARG A 29 8.06 -4.74 4.24
CA ARG A 29 9.31 -5.36 4.70
C ARG A 29 9.47 -6.78 4.24
N ALA A 30 10.68 -7.11 3.79
CA ALA A 30 11.01 -8.46 3.34
C ALA A 30 10.06 -9.07 2.27
N THR A 31 9.23 -8.26 1.59
CA THR A 31 8.24 -8.70 0.60
C THR A 31 8.85 -9.05 -0.76
N GLY A 32 10.14 -8.75 -0.95
CA GLY A 32 10.83 -8.84 -2.25
C GLY A 32 10.61 -7.62 -3.15
N ALA A 33 9.67 -6.74 -2.83
CA ALA A 33 9.55 -5.43 -3.46
C ALA A 33 10.60 -4.49 -2.86
N THR A 34 11.36 -3.80 -3.71
CA THR A 34 12.43 -2.87 -3.29
C THR A 34 12.19 -1.44 -3.78
N SER A 35 11.15 -1.24 -4.57
CA SER A 35 10.76 0.05 -5.13
C SER A 35 9.29 0.01 -5.53
N PHE A 36 8.68 1.20 -5.66
CA PHE A 36 7.30 1.34 -6.10
C PHE A 36 7.06 0.71 -7.49
N ALA A 37 8.08 0.70 -8.36
CA ALA A 37 8.02 0.06 -9.67
C ALA A 37 7.94 -1.48 -9.61
N ASN A 38 8.16 -2.10 -8.45
CA ASN A 38 7.97 -3.55 -8.26
C ASN A 38 6.52 -3.90 -7.87
N LEU A 39 5.70 -2.90 -7.54
CA LEU A 39 4.32 -3.11 -7.15
C LEU A 39 3.41 -3.16 -8.37
N THR A 40 2.40 -4.01 -8.33
CA THR A 40 1.23 -3.84 -9.19
C THR A 40 0.25 -2.96 -8.45
N VAL A 41 -0.16 -1.86 -9.09
CA VAL A 41 -1.12 -0.91 -8.50
C VAL A 41 -2.33 -0.83 -9.42
N SER A 42 -3.52 -1.00 -8.85
CA SER A 42 -4.81 -0.80 -9.52
C SER A 42 -5.78 -0.06 -8.60
N GLY A 43 -6.91 0.37 -9.11
CA GLY A 43 -7.90 1.06 -8.29
C GLY A 43 -8.83 1.96 -9.07
N GLU A 44 -9.69 2.67 -8.34
CA GLU A 44 -10.63 3.64 -8.87
C GLU A 44 -10.57 4.95 -8.07
N VAL A 45 -11.62 5.77 -8.14
CA VAL A 45 -11.67 7.09 -7.50
C VAL A 45 -11.65 7.04 -5.97
N ASN A 46 -12.01 5.90 -5.36
CA ASN A 46 -12.21 5.76 -3.92
C ASN A 46 -11.46 4.58 -3.30
N PHE A 47 -10.62 3.87 -4.06
CA PHE A 47 -9.75 2.82 -3.51
C PHE A 47 -8.50 2.63 -4.37
N ALA A 48 -7.46 2.09 -3.73
CA ALA A 48 -6.24 1.64 -4.37
C ALA A 48 -5.94 0.22 -3.87
N ASP A 49 -5.64 -0.67 -4.81
CA ASP A 49 -5.13 -2.00 -4.56
C ASP A 49 -3.66 -2.04 -4.92
N ILE A 50 -2.88 -2.66 -4.05
CA ILE A 50 -1.45 -2.93 -4.25
C ILE A 50 -1.22 -4.42 -4.14
N SER A 51 -0.45 -4.98 -5.06
CA SER A 51 -0.03 -6.38 -5.00
C SER A 51 1.50 -6.49 -5.11
N PHE A 52 2.06 -7.37 -4.28
CA PHE A 52 3.48 -7.68 -4.23
C PHE A 52 3.67 -9.19 -4.00
N GLY A 53 4.27 -9.88 -4.97
CA GLY A 53 4.37 -11.34 -4.92
C GLY A 53 2.99 -12.01 -4.96
N LEU A 54 2.64 -12.71 -3.88
CA LEU A 54 1.33 -13.36 -3.71
C LEU A 54 0.40 -12.58 -2.76
N ASP A 55 0.89 -11.48 -2.20
CA ASP A 55 0.19 -10.70 -1.18
C ASP A 55 -0.44 -9.45 -1.82
N SER A 56 -1.50 -8.94 -1.19
CA SER A 56 -2.18 -7.71 -1.62
C SER A 56 -2.78 -6.92 -0.46
N ILE A 57 -2.90 -5.62 -0.67
CA ILE A 57 -3.52 -4.68 0.27
C ILE A 57 -4.57 -3.88 -0.49
N HIS A 58 -5.80 -3.89 0.01
CA HIS A 58 -6.87 -2.99 -0.39
C HIS A 58 -6.91 -1.76 0.51
N ILE A 59 -6.83 -0.57 -0.06
CA ILE A 59 -6.89 0.69 0.68
C ILE A 59 -8.20 1.38 0.35
N ALA A 60 -9.17 1.28 1.25
CA ALA A 60 -10.45 1.94 1.09
C ALA A 60 -10.33 3.44 1.43
N GLY A 61 -10.94 4.28 0.59
CA GLY A 61 -10.95 5.73 0.75
C GLY A 61 -9.79 6.48 0.09
N LEU A 62 -8.78 5.77 -0.42
CA LEU A 62 -7.67 6.36 -1.17
C LEU A 62 -7.88 6.15 -2.67
N GLY A 63 -8.14 7.21 -3.44
CA GLY A 63 -8.25 7.07 -4.89
C GLY A 63 -6.91 6.73 -5.56
N LEU A 64 -6.93 5.90 -6.61
CA LEU A 64 -5.73 5.49 -7.35
C LEU A 64 -4.89 6.68 -7.84
N ALA A 65 -5.55 7.79 -8.23
CA ALA A 65 -4.87 8.99 -8.71
C ALA A 65 -4.02 9.69 -7.63
N ASN A 66 -4.28 9.39 -6.35
CA ASN A 66 -3.58 9.96 -5.21
C ASN A 66 -2.51 9.02 -4.64
N PHE A 67 -2.57 7.73 -4.94
CA PHE A 67 -1.58 6.78 -4.45
C PHE A 67 -0.28 6.83 -5.26
N SER A 68 0.85 6.91 -4.57
CA SER A 68 2.15 7.17 -5.17
C SER A 68 3.30 6.53 -4.40
N ALA A 69 4.51 6.64 -4.95
CA ALA A 69 5.73 6.20 -4.27
C ALA A 69 6.01 6.97 -2.96
N ALA A 70 5.40 8.14 -2.74
CA ALA A 70 5.54 8.89 -1.50
C ALA A 70 4.83 8.22 -0.32
N ASP A 71 3.84 7.37 -0.60
CA ASP A 71 3.01 6.68 0.39
C ASP A 71 3.63 5.36 0.85
N VAL A 72 4.74 4.92 0.23
CA VAL A 72 5.33 3.60 0.47
C VAL A 72 6.79 3.69 0.91
N ILE A 73 7.09 3.05 2.03
CA ILE A 73 8.44 2.78 2.53
C ILE A 73 8.80 1.34 2.22
N PHE A 74 10.02 1.12 1.72
CA PHE A 74 10.60 -0.21 1.53
C PHE A 74 11.77 -0.37 2.51
N SER A 75 11.80 -1.46 3.28
CA SER A 75 12.88 -1.75 4.24
C SER A 75 13.25 -3.22 4.34
#